data_AF-A0A1Y1QJE2-F1
#
_entry.id   AF-A0A1Y1QJE2-F1
#
_cell.length_a   1.000
_cell.length_b   1.000
_cell.length_c   1.000
_cell.angle_alpha   90.00
_cell.angle_beta   90.00
_cell.angle_gamma   90.00
#
_symmetry.space_group_name_H-M   'P 1'
#
loop_
_entity.id
_entity.type
_entity.pdbx_description
1 polymer ?
#
loop_
_entity_poly.entity_id
_entity_poly.type
_entity_poly.pdbx_seq_one_letter_code
_entity_poly.pdbx_strand_id
1 'polypeptide(L)'
;MKQSNITPSAYYLLLLTLPPLSGCEQRDTAPPQPTPPIESVAEPVIIPNADKLQPDPSTAVETQAVAPESNAMPPDKPNTLKIPNFAQQTTPDNELALRFLATGESFYTEIALANGILSYTYFEDTTGRCAQWVKSSPCWQQSDLKTISMALTSEDLDNLYAVVKDSGILTLKRATFGDAKAGQRHYDQRLEVSIDGTSKKLVYQHFPGASKKPEAFARLETALLAYANDLPH
;
A
#
# COMPACT_ATOMS: atom_id res chain seq x y z
N MET A 1 39.05 -17.46 50.25
CA MET A 1 38.97 -18.77 49.56
C MET A 1 38.15 -19.72 50.41
N LYS A 2 36.90 -20.00 50.04
CA LYS A 2 36.10 -21.08 50.65
C LYS A 2 34.99 -21.51 49.69
N GLN A 3 34.73 -22.80 49.72
CA GLN A 3 34.23 -23.65 48.65
C GLN A 3 32.77 -23.40 48.23
N SER A 4 32.56 -23.60 46.93
CA SER A 4 31.29 -23.69 46.22
C SER A 4 30.54 -24.98 46.59
N ASN A 5 29.24 -24.88 46.84
CA ASN A 5 28.33 -26.02 46.87
C ASN A 5 27.52 -26.06 45.58
N ILE A 6 27.70 -27.13 44.80
CA ILE A 6 26.98 -27.45 43.58
C ILE A 6 25.92 -28.49 43.94
N THR A 7 24.66 -28.20 43.68
CA THR A 7 23.53 -29.13 43.83
C THR A 7 23.18 -29.72 42.46
N PRO A 8 23.03 -31.04 42.30
CA PRO A 8 22.59 -31.61 41.03
C PRO A 8 21.06 -31.61 40.96
N SER A 9 20.50 -30.93 39.96
CA SER A 9 19.07 -30.98 39.66
C SER A 9 18.78 -32.18 38.76
N ALA A 10 17.76 -32.93 39.16
CA ALA A 10 17.44 -34.27 38.71
C ALA A 10 17.01 -34.34 37.24
N TYR A 11 17.48 -35.42 36.60
CA TYR A 11 17.00 -35.99 35.36
C TYR A 11 15.47 -36.16 35.36
N TYR A 12 14.77 -35.50 34.44
CA TYR A 12 13.43 -35.87 34.02
C TYR A 12 13.52 -36.72 32.75
N LEU A 13 13.41 -38.03 32.94
CA LEU A 13 13.26 -39.04 31.89
C LEU A 13 11.79 -39.02 31.43
N LEU A 14 11.51 -38.31 30.33
CA LEU A 14 10.17 -38.27 29.73
C LEU A 14 10.08 -39.38 28.67
N LEU A 15 9.47 -40.50 29.07
CA LEU A 15 9.09 -41.63 28.21
C LEU A 15 8.00 -41.17 27.24
N LEU A 16 8.37 -40.90 25.99
CA LEU A 16 7.45 -40.74 24.86
C LEU A 16 7.00 -42.13 24.39
N THR A 17 5.76 -42.49 24.71
CA THR A 17 5.05 -43.62 24.09
C THR A 17 4.41 -43.14 22.79
N LEU A 18 4.87 -43.71 21.66
CA LEU A 18 4.28 -43.51 20.34
C LEU A 18 3.02 -44.39 20.19
N PRO A 19 1.85 -43.84 19.82
CA PRO A 19 0.72 -44.66 19.37
C PRO A 19 0.94 -45.15 17.92
N PRO A 20 0.46 -46.35 17.55
CA PRO A 20 0.55 -46.84 16.18
C PRO A 20 -0.42 -46.08 15.26
N LEU A 21 0.11 -45.57 14.15
CA LEU A 21 -0.66 -45.06 13.02
C LEU A 21 -1.41 -46.24 12.38
N SER A 22 -2.71 -46.32 12.64
CA SER A 22 -3.65 -47.19 11.93
C SER A 22 -4.54 -46.35 11.03
N GLY A 23 -4.65 -46.73 9.76
CA GLY A 23 -5.78 -46.38 8.90
C GLY A 23 -5.51 -45.38 7.78
N CYS A 24 -4.90 -45.84 6.68
CA CYS A 24 -5.16 -45.25 5.36
C CYS A 24 -6.51 -45.76 4.88
N GLU A 25 -7.58 -45.02 5.16
CA GLU A 25 -8.89 -45.28 4.56
C GLU A 25 -8.93 -44.59 3.18
N GLN A 26 -8.76 -45.41 2.14
CA GLN A 26 -8.84 -45.00 0.75
C GLN A 26 -10.32 -44.79 0.38
N ARG A 27 -10.78 -43.54 0.40
CA ARG A 27 -12.10 -43.15 -0.12
C ARG A 27 -12.01 -42.96 -1.64
N ASP A 28 -12.24 -44.05 -2.37
CA ASP A 28 -12.70 -44.00 -3.75
C ASP A 28 -14.15 -43.51 -3.76
N THR A 29 -14.35 -42.21 -3.86
CA THR A 29 -15.65 -41.65 -4.27
C THR A 29 -15.40 -40.72 -5.44
N ALA A 30 -15.90 -41.14 -6.60
CA ALA A 30 -15.86 -40.34 -7.82
C ALA A 30 -16.57 -38.99 -7.58
N PRO A 31 -16.03 -37.87 -8.10
CA PRO A 31 -16.69 -36.58 -7.99
C PRO A 31 -18.03 -36.60 -8.75
N PRO A 32 -19.08 -35.96 -8.21
CA PRO A 32 -20.36 -35.84 -8.89
C PRO A 32 -20.19 -35.08 -10.22
N GLN A 33 -20.83 -35.59 -11.28
CA GLN A 33 -20.83 -34.93 -12.59
C GLN A 33 -21.46 -33.54 -12.51
N PRO A 34 -20.89 -32.54 -13.22
CA PRO A 34 -21.46 -31.21 -13.30
C PRO A 34 -22.83 -31.25 -13.99
N THR A 35 -23.82 -30.63 -13.36
CA THR A 35 -25.14 -30.39 -13.91
C THR A 35 -25.02 -29.47 -15.12
N PRO A 36 -25.73 -29.72 -16.24
CA PRO A 36 -25.69 -28.82 -17.39
C PRO A 36 -26.25 -27.44 -17.03
N PRO A 37 -25.76 -26.37 -17.67
CA PRO A 37 -26.19 -25.00 -17.41
C PRO A 37 -27.67 -24.83 -17.79
N ILE A 38 -28.44 -24.25 -16.88
CA ILE A 38 -29.80 -23.79 -17.11
C ILE A 38 -29.72 -22.65 -18.13
N GLU A 39 -30.29 -22.88 -19.30
CA GLU A 39 -30.40 -21.92 -20.40
C GLU A 39 -31.37 -20.80 -19.97
N SER A 40 -30.79 -19.69 -19.51
CA SER A 40 -31.53 -18.48 -19.15
C SER A 40 -31.96 -17.76 -20.42
N VAL A 41 -33.23 -17.93 -20.80
CA VAL A 41 -33.88 -17.17 -21.87
C VAL A 41 -34.03 -15.72 -21.40
N ALA A 42 -33.13 -14.85 -21.82
CA ALA A 42 -33.27 -13.41 -21.65
C ALA A 42 -34.13 -12.85 -22.81
N GLU A 43 -35.31 -12.32 -22.49
CA GLU A 43 -36.10 -11.51 -23.41
C GLU A 43 -35.34 -10.21 -23.77
N PRO A 44 -35.32 -9.80 -25.05
CA PRO A 44 -34.67 -8.57 -25.47
C PRO A 44 -35.53 -7.34 -25.08
N VAL A 45 -34.98 -6.49 -24.21
CA VAL A 45 -35.51 -5.15 -23.92
C VAL A 45 -35.27 -4.27 -25.14
N ILE A 46 -36.37 -3.83 -25.77
CA ILE A 46 -36.39 -2.86 -26.86
C ILE A 46 -36.14 -1.46 -26.25
N ILE A 47 -34.98 -0.86 -26.55
CA ILE A 47 -34.73 0.57 -26.29
C ILE A 47 -34.93 1.31 -27.63
N PRO A 48 -35.91 2.23 -27.74
CA PRO A 48 -36.06 3.04 -28.94
C PRO A 48 -34.93 4.06 -29.09
N ASN A 49 -34.44 4.16 -30.33
CA ASN A 49 -33.43 5.11 -30.82
C ASN A 49 -33.76 6.57 -30.45
N ALA A 50 -32.84 7.22 -29.75
CA ALA A 50 -32.76 8.68 -29.69
C ALA A 50 -31.86 9.16 -30.84
N ASP A 51 -32.54 9.54 -31.92
CA ASP A 51 -32.00 10.17 -33.12
C ASP A 51 -31.62 11.64 -32.83
N LYS A 52 -30.49 12.07 -33.39
CA LYS A 52 -30.07 13.46 -33.71
C LYS A 52 -30.06 14.54 -32.63
N LEU A 53 -28.84 14.91 -32.23
CA LEU A 53 -28.46 16.32 -32.09
C LEU A 53 -27.11 16.53 -32.79
N GLN A 54 -27.15 17.25 -33.92
CA GLN A 54 -25.97 17.82 -34.59
C GLN A 54 -25.88 19.33 -34.29
N PRO A 55 -24.70 19.94 -34.48
CA PRO A 55 -24.22 21.07 -33.71
C PRO A 55 -24.57 22.44 -34.31
N ASP A 56 -24.69 23.46 -33.46
CA ASP A 56 -24.72 24.86 -33.87
C ASP A 56 -23.29 25.37 -34.18
N PRO A 57 -23.04 25.92 -35.38
CA PRO A 57 -21.84 26.66 -35.70
C PRO A 57 -22.15 28.15 -35.77
N SER A 58 -21.69 28.96 -34.82
CA SER A 58 -21.57 30.40 -35.05
C SER A 58 -20.72 31.09 -33.99
N THR A 59 -19.52 31.53 -34.37
CA THR A 59 -19.17 32.97 -34.40
C THR A 59 -17.79 33.07 -35.04
N ALA A 60 -17.78 33.51 -36.30
CA ALA A 60 -16.59 34.03 -36.96
C ALA A 60 -16.32 35.44 -36.44
N VAL A 61 -15.05 35.76 -36.15
CA VAL A 61 -14.55 37.13 -36.21
C VAL A 61 -13.31 37.13 -37.08
N GLU A 62 -13.39 37.95 -38.11
CA GLU A 62 -12.48 38.10 -39.21
C GLU A 62 -11.55 39.31 -38.96
N THR A 63 -10.24 39.07 -39.19
CA THR A 63 -9.23 39.96 -39.78
C THR A 63 -8.80 41.25 -39.08
N GLN A 64 -7.50 41.37 -38.82
CA GLN A 64 -6.66 42.33 -39.55
C GLN A 64 -5.16 42.00 -39.43
N ALA A 65 -4.52 41.95 -40.59
CA ALA A 65 -3.08 41.87 -40.79
C ALA A 65 -2.53 43.29 -40.96
N VAL A 66 -1.49 43.64 -40.20
CA VAL A 66 -0.54 44.70 -40.53
C VAL A 66 0.84 44.26 -40.05
N ALA A 67 1.83 44.35 -40.92
CA ALA A 67 3.27 44.23 -40.65
C ALA A 67 3.97 45.43 -41.35
N PRO A 68 5.27 45.66 -41.15
CA PRO A 68 6.07 45.64 -39.92
C PRO A 68 6.83 46.97 -39.75
N GLU A 69 7.20 47.36 -38.52
CA GLU A 69 8.30 48.33 -38.33
C GLU A 69 9.27 47.87 -37.26
N SER A 70 10.52 47.79 -37.72
CA SER A 70 11.74 47.44 -37.01
C SER A 70 12.15 48.55 -36.07
N ASN A 71 12.34 48.25 -34.79
CA ASN A 71 13.38 48.90 -33.98
C ASN A 71 13.99 47.89 -33.01
N ALA A 72 15.31 47.89 -32.97
CA ALA A 72 16.17 46.93 -32.29
C ALA A 72 16.49 47.30 -30.84
N MET A 73 16.95 46.27 -30.10
CA MET A 73 17.63 46.22 -28.78
C MET A 73 16.76 46.13 -27.51
N PRO A 74 17.26 45.51 -26.41
CA PRO A 74 18.19 44.36 -26.24
C PRO A 74 17.52 43.20 -25.41
N PRO A 75 18.18 42.04 -25.17
CA PRO A 75 17.51 40.91 -24.52
C PRO A 75 17.35 41.14 -23.02
N ASP A 76 16.13 41.37 -22.57
CA ASP A 76 15.80 41.33 -21.16
C ASP A 76 15.81 39.88 -20.66
N LYS A 77 16.51 39.73 -19.53
CA LYS A 77 16.83 38.50 -18.81
C LYS A 77 15.61 37.59 -18.60
N PRO A 78 15.79 36.26 -18.50
CA PRO A 78 14.70 35.35 -18.20
C PRO A 78 14.02 35.78 -16.89
N ASN A 79 12.71 35.96 -16.95
CA ASN A 79 11.85 36.12 -15.78
C ASN A 79 12.06 34.92 -14.87
N THR A 80 12.92 35.08 -13.86
CA THR A 80 13.03 34.18 -12.74
C THR A 80 11.70 34.23 -12.01
N LEU A 81 10.80 33.30 -12.33
CA LEU A 81 9.68 32.94 -11.49
C LEU A 81 10.25 32.74 -10.09
N LYS A 82 9.88 33.62 -9.16
CA LYS A 82 10.17 33.45 -7.74
C LYS A 82 9.37 32.24 -7.28
N ILE A 83 9.96 31.07 -7.44
CA ILE A 83 9.57 29.87 -6.70
C ILE A 83 9.68 30.27 -5.22
N PRO A 84 8.61 30.19 -4.42
CA PRO A 84 8.71 30.38 -2.99
C PRO A 84 9.78 29.42 -2.48
N ASN A 85 10.86 29.99 -1.95
CA ASN A 85 11.86 29.23 -1.22
C ASN A 85 11.18 28.77 0.08
N PHE A 86 10.64 27.56 0.07
CA PHE A 86 10.25 26.85 1.28
C PHE A 86 11.54 26.50 2.03
N ALA A 87 12.15 27.52 2.64
CA ALA A 87 13.25 27.35 3.55
C ALA A 87 12.74 26.51 4.73
N GLN A 88 13.06 25.21 4.66
CA GLN A 88 13.26 24.27 5.74
C GLN A 88 12.95 24.83 7.14
N GLN A 89 11.68 24.73 7.55
CA GLN A 89 11.34 24.63 8.97
C GLN A 89 11.40 23.15 9.36
N THR A 90 12.61 22.60 9.41
CA THR A 90 12.86 21.32 10.06
C THR A 90 13.72 21.60 11.29
N THR A 91 13.08 21.83 12.42
CA THR A 91 13.73 21.60 13.71
C THR A 91 14.01 20.10 13.83
N PRO A 92 15.28 19.68 13.96
CA PRO A 92 15.70 18.27 13.84
C PRO A 92 15.32 17.36 15.02
N ASP A 93 14.55 17.83 16.00
CA ASP A 93 14.35 17.11 17.26
C ASP A 93 13.06 16.29 17.34
N ASN A 94 12.12 16.43 16.38
CA ASN A 94 10.81 15.76 16.40
C ASN A 94 10.39 15.27 15.00
N GLU A 95 11.27 14.56 14.28
CA GLU A 95 10.93 14.11 12.93
C GLU A 95 10.07 12.82 12.97
N LEU A 96 8.77 12.99 12.73
CA LEU A 96 7.86 11.88 12.46
C LEU A 96 8.17 11.30 11.07
N ALA A 97 8.48 10.00 11.02
CA ALA A 97 8.60 9.24 9.78
C ALA A 97 7.75 7.97 9.83
N LEU A 98 6.96 7.75 8.79
CA LEU A 98 6.05 6.61 8.67
C LEU A 98 6.27 5.92 7.33
N ARG A 99 6.15 4.60 7.30
CA ARG A 99 6.16 3.85 6.05
C ARG A 99 5.25 2.64 6.15
N PHE A 100 4.24 2.60 5.29
CA PHE A 100 3.42 1.43 5.06
C PHE A 100 3.77 0.83 3.70
N LEU A 101 4.00 -0.48 3.63
CA LEU A 101 4.29 -1.21 2.40
C LEU A 101 3.46 -2.49 2.34
N ALA A 102 2.67 -2.64 1.28
CA ALA A 102 1.96 -3.86 0.93
C ALA A 102 2.30 -4.23 -0.51
N THR A 103 2.76 -5.46 -0.71
CA THR A 103 3.19 -5.94 -2.02
C THR A 103 2.78 -7.39 -2.23
N GLY A 104 2.48 -7.74 -3.47
CA GLY A 104 2.19 -9.10 -3.90
C GLY A 104 2.50 -9.28 -5.38
N GLU A 105 2.02 -10.37 -5.96
CA GLU A 105 2.36 -10.71 -7.35
C GLU A 105 1.76 -9.73 -8.34
N SER A 106 0.57 -9.19 -8.04
CA SER A 106 -0.18 -8.30 -8.92
C SER A 106 -0.41 -6.89 -8.39
N PHE A 107 0.18 -6.55 -7.25
CA PHE A 107 0.00 -5.24 -6.63
C PHE A 107 1.26 -4.75 -5.91
N TYR A 108 1.39 -3.42 -5.87
CA TYR A 108 2.38 -2.70 -5.09
C TYR A 108 1.71 -1.46 -4.51
N THR A 109 1.91 -1.21 -3.22
CA THR A 109 1.44 -0.02 -2.52
C THR A 109 2.43 0.33 -1.42
N GLU A 110 3.00 1.52 -1.51
CA GLU A 110 3.86 2.09 -0.49
C GLU A 110 3.38 3.51 -0.17
N ILE A 111 3.17 3.79 1.11
CA ILE A 111 2.84 5.13 1.61
C ILE A 111 3.93 5.51 2.60
N ALA A 112 4.69 6.57 2.30
CA ALA A 112 5.82 7.00 3.09
C ALA A 112 5.68 8.48 3.48
N LEU A 113 5.84 8.78 4.76
CA LEU A 113 5.99 10.13 5.29
C LEU A 113 7.42 10.31 5.77
N ALA A 114 8.12 11.30 5.24
CA ALA A 114 9.44 11.71 5.72
C ALA A 114 9.62 13.21 5.47
N ASN A 115 10.27 13.93 6.40
CA ASN A 115 10.47 15.38 6.29
C ASN A 115 9.17 16.18 5.98
N GLY A 116 8.03 15.74 6.52
CA GLY A 116 6.72 16.37 6.27
C GLY A 116 6.13 16.11 4.87
N ILE A 117 6.80 15.30 4.04
CA ILE A 117 6.33 14.96 2.69
C ILE A 117 5.74 13.56 2.71
N LEU A 118 4.45 13.46 2.38
CA LEU A 118 3.77 12.20 2.14
C LEU A 118 3.96 11.81 0.67
N SER A 119 4.37 10.58 0.42
CA SER A 119 4.52 9.98 -0.91
C SER A 119 3.72 8.69 -0.97
N TYR A 120 2.95 8.51 -2.04
CA TYR A 120 2.21 7.30 -2.35
C TYR A 120 2.74 6.72 -3.66
N THR A 121 3.41 5.57 -3.56
CA THR A 121 3.92 4.79 -4.68
C THR A 121 3.04 3.58 -4.91
N TYR A 122 2.53 3.39 -6.12
CA TYR A 122 1.62 2.31 -6.46
C TYR A 122 1.88 1.71 -7.84
N PHE A 123 1.43 0.48 -8.02
CA PHE A 123 1.37 -0.18 -9.33
C PHE A 123 -0.07 -0.22 -9.82
N GLU A 124 -0.26 0.05 -11.13
CA GLU A 124 -1.54 -0.01 -11.80
C GLU A 124 -1.43 -0.88 -13.07
N ASP A 125 -2.17 -2.00 -13.12
CA ASP A 125 -2.16 -2.91 -14.28
C ASP A 125 -3.04 -2.39 -15.43
N THR A 126 -2.56 -1.36 -16.12
CA THR A 126 -3.28 -0.74 -17.25
C THR A 126 -3.28 -1.59 -18.53
N THR A 127 -2.40 -2.60 -18.62
CA THR A 127 -2.19 -3.41 -19.84
C THR A 127 -2.64 -4.86 -19.69
N GLY A 128 -3.19 -5.25 -18.54
CA GLY A 128 -3.60 -6.63 -18.27
C GLY A 128 -2.44 -7.62 -18.15
N ARG A 129 -1.23 -7.12 -17.88
CA ARG A 129 0.00 -7.92 -17.78
C ARG A 129 -0.08 -8.93 -16.64
N CYS A 130 -0.79 -8.60 -15.57
CA CYS A 130 -0.91 -9.46 -14.41
C CYS A 130 -1.89 -10.62 -14.63
N ALA A 131 -2.64 -10.65 -15.74
CA ALA A 131 -3.38 -11.84 -16.14
C ALA A 131 -2.46 -13.07 -16.36
N GLN A 132 -1.18 -12.83 -16.65
CA GLN A 132 -0.17 -13.89 -16.82
C GLN A 132 0.85 -13.93 -15.67
N TRP A 133 0.48 -13.50 -14.46
CA TRP A 133 1.38 -13.43 -13.30
C TRP A 133 2.13 -14.74 -12.99
N VAL A 134 1.58 -15.90 -13.35
CA VAL A 134 2.25 -17.20 -13.19
C VAL A 134 3.56 -17.30 -14.00
N LYS A 135 3.69 -16.52 -15.09
CA LYS A 135 4.89 -16.47 -15.93
C LYS A 135 5.92 -15.44 -15.43
N SER A 136 5.49 -14.46 -14.65
CA SER A 136 6.33 -13.39 -14.10
C SER A 136 5.74 -12.91 -12.78
N SER A 137 6.39 -13.29 -11.68
CA SER A 137 5.97 -12.93 -10.33
C SER A 137 7.12 -12.21 -9.60
N PRO A 138 6.94 -10.92 -9.21
CA PRO A 138 5.76 -10.09 -9.48
C PRO A 138 5.59 -9.78 -10.99
N CYS A 139 4.37 -9.43 -11.40
CA CYS A 139 4.07 -9.01 -12.78
C CYS A 139 4.48 -7.56 -13.06
N TRP A 140 4.90 -6.82 -12.04
CA TRP A 140 5.34 -5.43 -12.09
C TRP A 140 6.86 -5.33 -11.90
N GLN A 141 7.43 -4.25 -12.43
CA GLN A 141 8.82 -3.84 -12.27
C GLN A 141 8.89 -2.46 -11.62
N GLN A 142 10.06 -2.08 -11.10
CA GLN A 142 10.23 -0.77 -10.46
C GLN A 142 9.87 0.41 -11.39
N SER A 143 10.15 0.28 -12.69
CA SER A 143 9.79 1.29 -13.70
C SER A 143 8.30 1.40 -13.99
N ASP A 144 7.50 0.42 -13.55
CA ASP A 144 6.03 0.45 -13.68
C ASP A 144 5.36 1.19 -12.53
N LEU A 145 6.10 1.52 -11.47
CA LEU A 145 5.55 2.16 -10.29
C LEU A 145 5.36 3.65 -10.55
N LYS A 146 4.22 4.16 -10.10
CA LYS A 146 3.87 5.58 -10.12
C LYS A 146 4.00 6.12 -8.71
N THR A 147 4.49 7.35 -8.56
CA THR A 147 4.58 8.03 -7.27
C THR A 147 3.92 9.40 -7.37
N ILE A 148 3.04 9.69 -6.43
CA ILE A 148 2.49 11.03 -6.17
C ILE A 148 2.89 11.47 -4.76
N SER A 149 3.17 12.76 -4.58
CA SER A 149 3.66 13.28 -3.31
C SER A 149 3.11 14.66 -3.01
N MET A 150 2.94 14.96 -1.73
CA MET A 150 2.48 16.26 -1.23
C MET A 150 3.14 16.57 0.12
N ALA A 151 3.47 17.84 0.33
CA ALA A 151 3.83 18.32 1.66
C ALA A 151 2.56 18.42 2.52
N LEU A 152 2.57 17.78 3.68
CA LEU A 152 1.46 17.85 4.63
C LEU A 152 1.47 19.18 5.40
N THR A 153 0.29 19.64 5.80
CA THR A 153 0.19 20.80 6.69
C THR A 153 0.66 20.44 8.11
N SER A 154 0.97 21.43 8.93
CA SER A 154 1.31 21.17 10.34
C SER A 154 0.17 20.48 11.10
N GLU A 155 -1.08 20.83 10.80
CA GLU A 155 -2.26 20.21 11.40
C GLU A 155 -2.35 18.71 11.06
N ASP A 156 -2.11 18.34 9.80
CA ASP A 156 -2.10 16.94 9.36
C ASP A 156 -0.96 16.14 10.02
N LEU A 157 0.22 16.77 10.14
CA LEU A 157 1.37 16.17 10.83
C LEU A 157 1.07 15.95 12.31
N ASP A 158 0.48 16.92 13.00
CA ASP A 158 0.06 16.80 14.40
C ASP A 158 -0.99 15.70 14.58
N ASN A 159 -1.94 15.60 13.65
CA ASN A 159 -2.95 14.53 13.62
C ASN A 159 -2.31 13.15 13.48
N LEU A 160 -1.37 12.97 12.53
CA LEU A 160 -0.65 11.71 12.36
C LEU A 160 0.22 11.37 13.57
N TYR A 161 0.86 12.37 14.15
CA TYR A 161 1.63 12.22 15.38
C TYR A 161 0.76 11.72 16.54
N ALA A 162 -0.43 12.32 16.72
CA ALA A 162 -1.41 11.90 17.72
C ALA A 162 -1.88 10.46 17.48
N VAL A 163 -2.18 10.08 16.23
CA VAL A 163 -2.55 8.69 15.89
C VAL A 163 -1.45 7.70 16.30
N VAL A 164 -0.18 8.02 16.05
CA VAL A 164 0.94 7.15 16.46
C VAL A 164 1.00 6.99 17.97
N LYS A 165 0.92 8.09 18.73
CA LYS A 165 0.97 8.08 20.20
C LYS A 165 -0.21 7.31 20.80
N ASP A 166 -1.42 7.58 20.32
CA ASP A 166 -2.66 7.03 20.88
C ASP A 166 -2.93 5.58 20.47
N SER A 167 -2.38 5.14 19.33
CA SER A 167 -2.60 3.78 18.85
C SER A 167 -1.96 2.72 19.74
N GLY A 168 -0.94 3.06 20.53
CA GLY A 168 -0.12 2.08 21.24
C GLY A 168 0.76 1.24 20.30
N ILE A 169 0.97 1.65 19.05
CA ILE A 169 1.80 0.92 18.07
C ILE A 169 3.20 0.62 18.62
N LEU A 170 3.80 1.58 19.33
CA LEU A 170 5.13 1.48 19.92
C LEU A 170 5.21 0.50 21.09
N THR A 171 4.09 0.16 21.74
CA THR A 171 4.05 -0.73 22.92
C THR A 171 3.79 -2.20 22.57
N LEU A 172 3.41 -2.51 21.31
CA LEU A 172 3.22 -3.88 20.85
C LEU A 172 4.47 -4.77 21.11
N LYS A 173 4.30 -5.87 21.83
CA LYS A 173 5.45 -6.71 22.23
C LYS A 173 6.03 -7.55 21.09
N ARG A 174 5.20 -7.92 20.11
CA ARG A 174 5.59 -8.72 18.94
C ARG A 174 5.83 -7.81 17.74
N ALA A 175 6.78 -8.18 16.89
CA ALA A 175 7.04 -7.53 15.61
C ALA A 175 6.21 -8.13 14.46
N THR A 176 5.84 -9.41 14.55
CA THR A 176 5.14 -10.13 13.48
C THR A 176 3.80 -10.69 13.97
N PHE A 177 2.75 -10.49 13.16
CA PHE A 177 1.37 -10.90 13.39
C PHE A 177 0.80 -11.64 12.18
N GLY A 178 -0.35 -12.31 12.35
CA GLY A 178 -1.00 -13.12 11.32
C GLY A 178 -0.78 -14.63 11.51
N ASP A 179 0.34 -14.99 12.13
CA ASP A 179 0.70 -16.36 12.56
C ASP A 179 0.74 -17.38 11.40
N ALA A 180 1.34 -16.98 10.27
CA ALA A 180 1.55 -17.90 9.16
C ALA A 180 2.49 -19.04 9.57
N LYS A 181 2.14 -20.27 9.21
CA LYS A 181 3.00 -21.45 9.45
C LYS A 181 4.19 -21.43 8.50
N ALA A 182 5.24 -22.16 8.87
CA ALA A 182 6.38 -22.39 7.98
C ALA A 182 5.90 -22.97 6.63
N GLY A 183 6.32 -22.35 5.53
CA GLY A 183 5.93 -22.75 4.17
C GLY A 183 4.52 -22.30 3.75
N GLN A 184 3.74 -21.67 4.62
CA GLN A 184 2.43 -21.14 4.25
C GLN A 184 2.56 -19.85 3.45
N ARG A 185 1.93 -19.79 2.28
CA ARG A 185 1.86 -18.57 1.46
C ARG A 185 1.05 -17.49 2.17
N HIS A 186 1.59 -16.27 2.19
CA HIS A 186 0.98 -15.08 2.76
C HIS A 186 1.55 -13.83 2.09
N TYR A 187 0.87 -12.70 2.26
CA TYR A 187 1.36 -11.38 1.84
C TYR A 187 1.75 -10.56 3.06
N ASP A 188 2.97 -10.04 3.06
CA ASP A 188 3.44 -9.15 4.11
C ASP A 188 2.87 -7.74 3.88
N GLN A 189 2.25 -7.20 4.92
CA GLN A 189 2.05 -5.78 5.09
C GLN A 189 3.05 -5.29 6.15
N ARG A 190 3.89 -4.33 5.80
CA ARG A 190 4.95 -3.80 6.66
C ARG A 190 4.62 -2.39 7.08
N LEU A 191 4.84 -2.09 8.35
CA LEU A 191 4.63 -0.78 8.93
C LEU A 191 5.89 -0.39 9.72
N GLU A 192 6.56 0.66 9.28
CA GLU A 192 7.71 1.26 9.95
C GLU A 192 7.30 2.62 10.53
N VAL A 193 7.60 2.84 11.80
CA VAL A 193 7.25 4.05 12.54
C VAL A 193 8.50 4.56 13.22
N SER A 194 8.86 5.81 12.98
CA SER A 194 9.92 6.52 13.71
C SER A 194 9.37 7.84 14.24
N ILE A 195 9.50 8.07 15.55
CA ILE A 195 8.94 9.23 16.26
C ILE A 195 9.78 9.47 17.51
N ASP A 196 10.22 10.71 17.75
CA ASP A 196 11.05 11.14 18.89
C ASP A 196 12.25 10.20 19.16
N GLY A 197 12.98 9.83 18.11
CA GLY A 197 14.12 8.92 18.20
C GLY A 197 13.78 7.45 18.50
N THR A 198 12.50 7.10 18.66
CA THR A 198 12.05 5.71 18.79
C THR A 198 11.64 5.17 17.43
N SER A 199 12.16 4.00 17.03
CA SER A 199 11.78 3.34 15.78
C SER A 199 11.22 1.95 16.01
N LYS A 200 10.23 1.56 15.22
CA LYS A 200 9.60 0.24 15.28
C LYS A 200 9.19 -0.24 13.90
N LYS A 201 9.47 -1.52 13.64
CA LYS A 201 9.06 -2.22 12.41
C LYS A 201 8.11 -3.35 12.77
N LEU A 202 6.99 -3.40 12.07
CA LEU A 202 5.94 -4.39 12.26
C LEU A 202 5.61 -5.06 10.92
N VAL A 203 5.27 -6.34 10.99
CA VAL A 203 4.83 -7.14 9.85
C VAL A 203 3.51 -7.81 10.18
N TYR A 204 2.53 -7.66 9.31
CA TYR A 204 1.30 -8.43 9.33
C TYR A 204 1.28 -9.38 8.13
N GLN A 205 1.19 -10.68 8.41
CA GLN A 205 1.12 -11.74 7.42
C GLN A 205 -0.34 -11.99 7.05
N HIS A 206 -0.76 -11.49 5.90
CA HIS A 206 -2.12 -11.64 5.43
C HIS A 206 -2.29 -12.93 4.63
N PHE A 207 -3.26 -13.76 5.03
CA PHE A 207 -3.71 -14.96 4.31
C PHE A 207 -5.12 -15.33 4.79
N PRO A 208 -5.87 -16.17 4.04
CA PRO A 208 -7.16 -16.66 4.49
C PRO A 208 -7.05 -17.41 5.83
N GLY A 209 -7.72 -16.89 6.87
CA GLY A 209 -7.64 -17.44 8.23
C GLY A 209 -6.48 -16.91 9.08
N ALA A 210 -5.77 -15.86 8.64
CA ALA A 210 -4.78 -15.17 9.46
C ALA A 210 -5.39 -14.66 10.77
N SER A 211 -4.58 -14.66 11.82
CA SER A 211 -4.95 -14.02 13.09
C SER A 211 -5.34 -12.55 12.88
N LYS A 212 -6.18 -12.03 13.78
CA LYS A 212 -6.64 -10.64 13.72
C LYS A 212 -5.45 -9.68 13.72
N LYS A 213 -5.46 -8.72 12.78
CA LYS A 213 -4.51 -7.61 12.74
C LYS A 213 -4.63 -6.79 14.04
N PRO A 214 -3.52 -6.43 14.71
CA PRO A 214 -3.57 -5.56 15.88
C PRO A 214 -4.27 -4.23 15.56
N GLU A 215 -5.12 -3.76 16.46
CA GLU A 215 -5.86 -2.50 16.29
C GLU A 215 -4.94 -1.32 16.05
N ALA A 216 -3.84 -1.24 16.79
CA ALA A 216 -2.82 -0.21 16.61
C ALA A 216 -2.25 -0.16 15.18
N PHE A 217 -1.99 -1.33 14.59
CA PHE A 217 -1.51 -1.45 13.21
C PHE A 217 -2.60 -0.97 12.24
N ALA A 218 -3.81 -1.49 12.38
CA ALA A 218 -4.93 -1.17 11.50
C ALA A 218 -5.28 0.33 11.52
N ARG A 219 -5.22 0.98 12.69
CA ARG A 219 -5.49 2.42 12.83
C ARG A 219 -4.49 3.27 12.06
N LEU A 220 -3.20 2.95 12.14
CA LEU A 220 -2.15 3.70 11.43
C LEU A 220 -2.17 3.44 9.92
N GLU A 221 -2.40 2.19 9.50
CA GLU A 221 -2.64 1.85 8.09
C GLU A 221 -3.84 2.63 7.52
N THR A 222 -4.95 2.67 8.25
CA THR A 222 -6.17 3.40 7.83
C THR A 222 -5.89 4.89 7.69
N ALA A 223 -5.18 5.50 8.65
CA ALA A 223 -4.81 6.91 8.59
C ALA A 223 -3.93 7.21 7.37
N LEU A 224 -2.89 6.40 7.13
CA LEU A 224 -2.00 6.59 5.98
C LEU A 224 -2.73 6.43 4.65
N LEU A 225 -3.62 5.44 4.54
CA LEU A 225 -4.45 5.24 3.34
C LEU A 225 -5.40 6.41 3.10
N ALA A 226 -6.00 6.98 4.15
CA ALA A 226 -6.87 8.15 4.03
C ALA A 226 -6.10 9.33 3.42
N TYR A 227 -4.94 9.68 3.98
CA TYR A 227 -4.13 10.77 3.42
C TYR A 227 -3.61 10.47 2.01
N ALA A 228 -3.30 9.22 1.68
CA ALA A 228 -2.85 8.85 0.34
C ALA A 228 -3.96 9.02 -0.72
N ASN A 229 -5.22 8.79 -0.35
CA ASN A 229 -6.38 8.97 -1.24
C ASN A 229 -6.72 10.45 -1.49
N ASP A 230 -6.30 11.34 -0.60
CA ASP A 230 -6.50 12.79 -0.73
C ASP A 230 -5.40 13.47 -1.56
N LEU A 231 -4.40 12.71 -2.02
CA LEU A 231 -3.34 13.23 -2.90
C LEU A 231 -3.91 13.56 -4.29
N PRO A 232 -3.40 14.61 -4.96
CA PRO A 232 -3.84 14.95 -6.31
C PRO A 232 -3.45 13.85 -7.30
N HIS A 233 -4.45 13.33 -8.03
CA HIS A 233 -4.33 12.29 -9.06
C HIS A 233 -4.26 12.85 -10.48
#